data_AF-A0A8H4WGY9-F1
#
_entry.id   AF-A0A8H4WGY9-F1
#
_cell.length_a   1.000
_cell.length_b   1.000
_cell.length_c   1.000
_cell.angle_alpha   90.00
_cell.angle_beta   90.00
_cell.angle_gamma   90.00
#
_symmetry.space_group_name_H-M   'P 1'
#
loop_
_entity.id
_entity.type
_entity.pdbx_description
1 polymer ?
#
loop_
_entity_poly.entity_id
_entity_poly.type
_entity_poly.pdbx_seq_one_letter_code
_entity_poly.pdbx_strand_id
1 'polypeptide(L)'
;MESSPWWLFTWLQYLDERHTNPKQPTGLMSDAKRKFRSVLDTWSLRKGLVDRVEIWRDALGSEFDVCLRNHLLPRLARHLREHFTVNPQDQDITALKDVLCWKLFFQPNVMGLLLVSDFFPKWHEILYIWLTNDPNYEEVGAWFSWWRTQIPAEVNELTIVDEEWNKGLQTMDLALQLGDRAAAELPRPTTVRATLPTREDKVAAAAATAAAAAPEPRIKAPVVEEVAFKDILEGWCLEQGLIMLPLREAHPQNGQPLFRITASATGKGGVVAFVQGDVVWVQNKKAKEIWEPMGLEEQLVERAEAR
;
A
#
# COMPACT_ATOMS: atom_id res chain seq x y z
N MET A 1 -16.31 1.83 -36.30
CA MET A 1 -15.00 1.17 -36.45
C MET A 1 -14.03 2.22 -36.96
N GLU A 2 -13.48 3.02 -36.06
CA GLU A 2 -12.42 3.96 -36.43
C GLU A 2 -11.15 3.15 -36.68
N SER A 3 -10.54 3.35 -37.86
CA SER A 3 -9.28 2.72 -38.22
C SER A 3 -8.22 3.13 -37.21
N SER A 4 -7.76 2.20 -36.37
CA SER A 4 -6.54 2.40 -35.58
C SER A 4 -5.45 2.89 -36.54
N PRO A 5 -4.69 3.96 -36.19
CA PRO A 5 -3.71 4.57 -37.08
C PRO A 5 -2.46 3.69 -37.17
N TRP A 6 -2.60 2.52 -37.78
CA TRP A 6 -1.53 1.52 -37.97
C TRP A 6 -0.33 2.09 -38.73
N TRP A 7 -0.55 3.11 -39.57
CA TRP A 7 0.53 3.81 -40.27
C TRP A 7 1.50 4.50 -39.31
N LEU A 8 1.09 4.89 -38.11
CA LEU A 8 1.97 5.55 -37.14
C LEU A 8 3.00 4.54 -36.56
N PHE A 9 2.60 3.28 -36.42
CA PHE A 9 3.47 2.20 -35.93
C PHE A 9 4.59 1.83 -36.92
N THR A 10 4.35 1.92 -38.24
CA THR A 10 5.39 1.62 -39.25
C THR A 10 6.54 2.63 -39.26
N TRP A 11 6.29 3.87 -38.82
CA TRP A 11 7.34 4.89 -38.71
C TRP A 11 8.05 4.87 -37.36
N LEU A 12 7.43 4.25 -36.35
CA LEU A 12 7.94 4.21 -34.98
C LEU A 12 9.31 3.52 -34.90
N GLN A 13 9.56 2.49 -35.73
CA GLN A 13 10.83 1.77 -35.80
C GLN A 13 12.01 2.62 -36.31
N TYR A 14 11.72 3.74 -36.99
CA TYR A 14 12.74 4.63 -37.53
C TYR A 14 13.02 5.84 -36.62
N LEU A 15 12.31 5.96 -35.50
CA LEU A 15 12.52 7.02 -34.54
C LEU A 15 13.62 6.63 -33.54
N ASP A 16 14.45 7.61 -33.19
CA ASP A 16 15.50 7.46 -32.18
C ASP A 16 14.94 7.01 -30.82
N GLU A 17 15.79 6.38 -30.01
CA GLU A 17 15.46 5.90 -28.67
C GLU A 17 14.82 7.00 -27.79
N ARG A 18 15.20 8.26 -28.00
CA ARG A 18 14.61 9.43 -27.32
C ARG A 18 13.10 9.53 -27.49
N HIS A 19 12.54 9.09 -28.61
CA HIS A 19 11.11 9.16 -28.88
C HIS A 19 10.38 7.85 -28.57
N THR A 20 11.06 6.71 -28.65
CA THR A 20 10.45 5.38 -28.52
C THR A 20 10.53 4.82 -27.10
N ASN A 21 11.49 5.26 -26.27
CA ASN A 21 11.66 4.77 -24.91
C ASN A 21 10.67 5.47 -23.94
N PRO A 22 9.70 4.75 -23.35
CA PRO A 22 8.69 5.33 -22.45
C PRO A 22 9.26 5.84 -21.12
N LYS A 23 10.51 5.48 -20.78
CA LYS A 23 11.18 5.94 -19.55
C LYS A 23 11.82 7.32 -19.70
N GLN A 24 12.00 7.79 -20.93
CA GLN A 24 12.57 9.12 -21.18
C GLN A 24 11.61 10.21 -20.68
N PRO A 25 12.14 11.34 -20.19
CA PRO A 25 11.29 12.44 -19.70
C PRO A 25 10.52 13.12 -20.82
N THR A 26 11.08 13.13 -22.03
CA THR A 26 10.50 13.75 -23.23
C THR A 26 10.46 12.75 -24.36
N GLY A 27 9.64 13.00 -25.37
CA GLY A 27 9.50 12.13 -26.54
C GLY A 27 8.09 11.58 -26.70
N LEU A 28 7.84 10.98 -27.86
CA LEU A 28 6.50 10.54 -28.26
C LEU A 28 5.92 9.53 -27.27
N MET A 29 6.73 8.55 -26.83
CA MET A 29 6.26 7.53 -25.91
C MET A 29 6.06 8.07 -24.48
N SER A 30 6.79 9.11 -24.08
CA SER A 30 6.54 9.83 -22.81
C SER A 30 5.18 10.55 -22.84
N ASP A 31 4.86 11.22 -23.96
CA ASP A 31 3.56 11.87 -24.15
C ASP A 31 2.41 10.85 -24.21
N ALA A 32 2.62 9.74 -24.93
CA ALA A 32 1.67 8.64 -24.99
C ALA A 32 1.42 8.04 -23.59
N LYS A 33 2.47 7.81 -22.81
CA LYS A 33 2.38 7.38 -21.40
C LYS A 33 1.59 8.38 -20.57
N ARG A 34 1.84 9.69 -20.72
CA ARG A 34 1.09 10.74 -20.00
C ARG A 34 -0.41 10.73 -20.38
N LYS A 35 -0.74 10.53 -21.65
CA LYS A 35 -2.13 10.39 -22.10
C LYS A 35 -2.77 9.12 -21.56
N PHE A 36 -2.06 7.99 -21.56
CA PHE A 36 -2.54 6.74 -20.98
C PHE A 36 -2.86 6.89 -19.48
N ARG A 37 -1.97 7.52 -18.70
CA ARG A 37 -2.23 7.85 -17.29
C ARG A 37 -3.50 8.67 -17.12
N SER A 38 -3.67 9.72 -17.93
CA SER A 38 -4.89 10.54 -17.90
C SER A 38 -6.15 9.74 -18.24
N VAL A 39 -6.08 8.76 -19.13
CA VAL A 39 -7.19 7.84 -19.41
C VAL A 39 -7.46 6.98 -18.18
N LEU A 40 -6.44 6.37 -17.58
CA LEU A 40 -6.59 5.57 -16.35
C LEU A 40 -7.16 6.37 -15.18
N ASP A 41 -6.88 7.66 -15.09
CA ASP A 41 -7.39 8.53 -14.02
C ASP A 41 -8.86 8.94 -14.22
N THR A 42 -9.33 9.02 -15.47
CA THR A 42 -10.66 9.55 -15.81
C THR A 42 -11.65 8.49 -16.29
N TRP A 43 -11.16 7.30 -16.69
CA TRP A 43 -11.99 6.22 -17.21
C TRP A 43 -13.03 5.78 -16.17
N SER A 44 -14.24 5.49 -16.63
CA SER A 44 -15.31 5.00 -15.76
C SER A 44 -15.19 3.49 -15.61
N LEU A 45 -14.98 3.02 -14.38
CA LEU A 45 -14.82 1.59 -14.10
C LEU A 45 -16.07 0.77 -14.45
N ARG A 46 -17.26 1.36 -14.39
CA ARG A 46 -18.53 0.73 -14.79
C ARG A 46 -18.60 0.41 -16.29
N LYS A 47 -17.76 1.03 -17.12
CA LYS A 47 -17.69 0.73 -18.56
C LYS A 47 -16.86 -0.52 -18.85
N GLY A 48 -16.24 -1.13 -17.83
CA GLY A 48 -15.34 -2.26 -17.97
C GLY A 48 -13.95 -1.85 -18.44
N LEU A 49 -13.32 -2.74 -19.23
CA LEU A 49 -11.96 -2.55 -19.73
C LEU A 49 -11.88 -1.40 -20.74
N VAL A 50 -10.74 -0.72 -20.76
CA VAL A 50 -10.42 0.21 -21.83
C VAL A 50 -10.21 -0.59 -23.12
N ASP A 51 -10.81 -0.12 -24.21
CA ASP A 51 -10.67 -0.77 -25.51
C ASP A 51 -9.19 -0.95 -25.90
N ARG A 52 -8.81 -2.20 -26.21
CA ARG A 52 -7.45 -2.58 -26.63
C ARG A 52 -6.36 -2.15 -25.66
N VAL A 53 -6.63 -2.20 -24.36
CA VAL A 53 -5.65 -1.87 -23.31
C VAL A 53 -4.35 -2.68 -23.43
N GLU A 54 -4.39 -3.87 -24.03
CA GLU A 54 -3.23 -4.73 -24.27
C GLU A 54 -2.18 -4.05 -25.17
N ILE A 55 -2.59 -3.19 -26.10
CA ILE A 55 -1.65 -2.46 -26.97
C ILE A 55 -0.75 -1.55 -26.15
N TRP A 56 -1.27 -0.99 -25.05
CA TRP A 56 -0.50 -0.15 -24.14
C TRP A 56 0.52 -0.94 -23.33
N ARG A 57 0.23 -2.22 -23.04
CA ARG A 57 1.20 -3.12 -22.39
C ARG A 57 2.41 -3.33 -23.30
N ASP A 58 2.17 -3.62 -24.57
CA ASP A 58 3.25 -3.86 -25.54
C ASP A 58 4.03 -2.57 -25.84
N ALA A 59 3.35 -1.43 -25.91
CA ALA A 59 3.97 -0.13 -26.19
C ALA A 59 4.77 0.45 -25.01
N LEU A 60 4.30 0.28 -23.78
CA LEU A 60 4.91 0.88 -22.59
C LEU A 60 5.83 -0.09 -21.82
N GLY A 61 5.74 -1.40 -22.09
CA GLY A 61 6.53 -2.42 -21.39
C GLY A 61 6.36 -2.31 -19.87
N SER A 62 7.45 -2.24 -19.12
CA SER A 62 7.42 -2.12 -17.65
C SER A 62 6.70 -0.88 -17.13
N GLU A 63 6.61 0.19 -17.92
CA GLU A 63 5.91 1.41 -17.52
C GLU A 63 4.39 1.23 -17.48
N PHE A 64 3.85 0.21 -18.19
CA PHE A 64 2.44 -0.13 -18.14
C PHE A 64 2.01 -0.53 -16.72
N ASP A 65 2.74 -1.46 -16.10
CA ASP A 65 2.45 -1.94 -14.75
C ASP A 65 2.59 -0.82 -13.71
N VAL A 66 3.56 0.08 -13.90
CA VAL A 66 3.73 1.27 -13.06
C VAL A 66 2.52 2.20 -13.19
N CYS A 67 2.02 2.42 -14.42
CA CYS A 67 0.82 3.24 -14.65
C CYS A 67 -0.41 2.61 -13.99
N LEU A 68 -0.65 1.30 -14.16
CA LEU A 68 -1.79 0.63 -13.54
C LEU A 68 -1.72 0.69 -12.01
N ARG A 69 -0.56 0.41 -11.43
CA ARG A 69 -0.37 0.45 -9.97
C ARG A 69 -0.60 1.84 -9.38
N ASN A 70 -0.14 2.90 -10.04
CA ASN A 70 -0.17 4.24 -9.48
C ASN A 70 -1.48 4.98 -9.77
N HIS A 71 -2.15 4.67 -10.90
CA HIS A 71 -3.32 5.42 -11.37
C HIS A 71 -4.61 4.61 -11.29
N LEU A 72 -4.58 3.32 -11.63
CA LEU A 72 -5.79 2.51 -11.66
C LEU A 72 -6.06 1.80 -10.33
N LEU A 73 -5.06 1.15 -9.73
CA LEU A 73 -5.23 0.35 -8.51
C LEU A 73 -5.84 1.14 -7.34
N PRO A 74 -5.41 2.39 -7.03
CA PRO A 74 -6.04 3.18 -5.97
C PRO A 74 -7.50 3.52 -6.27
N ARG A 75 -7.87 3.64 -7.55
CA ARG A 75 -9.25 3.87 -7.98
C ARG A 75 -10.10 2.61 -7.86
N LEU A 76 -9.56 1.44 -8.21
CA LEU A 76 -10.24 0.16 -8.00
C LEU A 76 -10.54 -0.08 -6.51
N ALA A 77 -9.55 0.16 -5.64
CA ALA A 77 -9.73 0.09 -4.19
C ALA A 77 -10.81 1.05 -3.70
N ARG A 78 -10.78 2.32 -4.15
CA ARG A 78 -11.81 3.32 -3.83
C ARG A 78 -13.20 2.89 -4.31
N HIS A 79 -13.31 2.35 -5.52
CA HIS A 79 -14.57 1.89 -6.10
C HIS A 79 -15.21 0.78 -5.27
N LEU A 80 -14.43 -0.22 -4.83
CA LEU A 80 -14.94 -1.21 -3.88
C LEU A 80 -15.32 -0.55 -2.56
N ARG A 81 -14.49 0.33 -2.02
CA ARG A 81 -14.77 0.97 -0.74
C ARG A 81 -16.08 1.76 -0.74
N GLU A 82 -16.38 2.48 -1.82
CA GLU A 82 -17.52 3.39 -1.89
C GLU A 82 -18.79 2.73 -2.44
N HIS A 83 -18.66 1.77 -3.36
CA HIS A 83 -19.81 1.24 -4.09
C HIS A 83 -20.10 -0.23 -3.82
N PHE A 84 -19.20 -0.97 -3.19
CA PHE A 84 -19.48 -2.37 -2.83
C PHE A 84 -20.20 -2.44 -1.48
N THR A 85 -21.37 -3.05 -1.47
CA THR A 85 -22.14 -3.36 -0.26
C THR A 85 -22.49 -4.83 -0.24
N VAL A 86 -22.32 -5.46 0.91
CA VAL A 86 -22.72 -6.86 1.11
C VAL A 86 -24.11 -6.85 1.74
N ASN A 87 -25.07 -7.51 1.11
CA ASN A 87 -26.45 -7.60 1.59
C ASN A 87 -27.00 -8.98 1.20
N PRO A 88 -27.23 -9.89 2.16
CA PRO A 88 -27.72 -11.24 1.88
C PRO A 88 -29.08 -11.28 1.17
N GLN A 89 -29.92 -10.26 1.34
CA GLN A 89 -31.28 -10.22 0.77
C GLN A 89 -31.33 -9.64 -0.65
N ASP A 90 -30.38 -8.76 -1.00
CA ASP A 90 -30.31 -8.10 -2.30
C ASP A 90 -28.84 -7.84 -2.65
N GLN A 91 -28.16 -8.88 -3.15
CA GLN A 91 -26.72 -8.85 -3.34
C GLN A 91 -26.34 -8.23 -4.69
N ASP A 92 -25.82 -7.01 -4.66
CA ASP A 92 -25.17 -6.38 -5.81
C ASP A 92 -23.68 -6.72 -5.86
N ILE A 93 -23.24 -7.37 -6.95
CA ILE A 93 -21.83 -7.70 -7.21
C ILE A 93 -21.22 -6.86 -8.33
N THR A 94 -21.93 -5.83 -8.81
CA THR A 94 -21.48 -4.98 -9.93
C THR A 94 -20.14 -4.33 -9.62
N ALA A 95 -20.00 -3.71 -8.44
CA ALA A 95 -18.73 -3.08 -8.04
C ALA A 95 -17.56 -4.08 -7.97
N LEU A 96 -17.82 -5.33 -7.57
CA LEU A 96 -16.81 -6.40 -7.55
C LEU A 96 -16.44 -6.82 -8.97
N LYS A 97 -17.41 -7.00 -9.86
CA LYS A 97 -17.19 -7.34 -11.27
C LYS A 97 -16.41 -6.25 -12.01
N ASP A 98 -16.72 -4.98 -11.76
CA ASP A 98 -16.00 -3.83 -12.31
C ASP A 98 -14.51 -3.91 -11.99
N VAL A 99 -14.14 -4.39 -10.79
CA VAL A 99 -12.75 -4.58 -10.40
C VAL A 99 -12.16 -5.86 -10.99
N LEU A 100 -12.84 -6.99 -10.86
CA LEU A 100 -12.33 -8.29 -11.29
C LEU A 100 -12.12 -8.38 -12.81
N CYS A 101 -12.79 -7.56 -13.61
CA CYS A 101 -12.54 -7.52 -15.05
C CYS A 101 -11.09 -7.12 -15.39
N TRP A 102 -10.38 -6.43 -14.49
CA TRP A 102 -8.99 -6.03 -14.64
C TRP A 102 -7.97 -7.09 -14.21
N LYS A 103 -8.40 -8.26 -13.73
CA LYS A 103 -7.51 -9.27 -13.13
C LYS A 103 -6.34 -9.70 -14.00
N LEU A 104 -6.51 -9.75 -15.32
CA LEU A 104 -5.48 -10.18 -16.27
C LEU A 104 -4.32 -9.18 -16.40
N PHE A 105 -4.47 -7.96 -15.86
CA PHE A 105 -3.46 -6.89 -15.92
C PHE A 105 -2.73 -6.69 -14.59
N PHE A 106 -3.05 -7.48 -13.57
CA PHE A 106 -2.40 -7.44 -12.28
C PHE A 106 -1.91 -8.84 -11.89
N GLN A 107 -0.85 -8.90 -11.08
CA GLN A 107 -0.47 -10.15 -10.45
C GLN A 107 -1.59 -10.61 -9.50
N PRO A 108 -1.90 -11.91 -9.40
CA PRO A 108 -2.97 -12.40 -8.52
C PRO A 108 -2.86 -11.88 -7.08
N ASN A 109 -1.64 -11.79 -6.55
CA ASN A 109 -1.38 -11.26 -5.20
C ASN A 109 -1.87 -9.82 -5.00
N VAL A 110 -1.80 -8.97 -6.03
CA VAL A 110 -2.29 -7.58 -5.95
C VAL A 110 -3.81 -7.56 -5.83
N MET A 111 -4.52 -8.42 -6.58
CA MET A 111 -5.97 -8.57 -6.44
C MET A 111 -6.35 -9.15 -5.09
N GLY A 112 -5.61 -10.15 -4.60
CA GLY A 112 -5.80 -10.71 -3.26
C GLY A 112 -5.69 -9.64 -2.18
N LEU A 113 -4.62 -8.85 -2.16
CA LEU A 113 -4.42 -7.76 -1.20
C LEU A 113 -5.53 -6.70 -1.27
N LEU A 114 -6.00 -6.36 -2.47
CA LEU A 114 -7.10 -5.42 -2.67
C LEU A 114 -8.41 -5.96 -2.09
N LEU A 115 -8.71 -7.26 -2.28
CA LEU A 115 -9.89 -7.88 -1.69
C LEU A 115 -9.78 -7.97 -0.16
N VAL A 116 -8.62 -8.35 0.37
CA VAL A 116 -8.35 -8.38 1.82
C VAL A 116 -8.58 -7.00 2.44
N SER A 117 -8.19 -5.93 1.75
CA SER A 117 -8.33 -4.57 2.27
C SER A 117 -9.74 -3.99 2.15
N ASP A 118 -10.45 -4.19 1.03
CA ASP A 118 -11.67 -3.43 0.73
C ASP A 118 -12.94 -4.30 0.54
N PHE A 119 -12.80 -5.62 0.35
CA PHE A 119 -13.92 -6.57 0.24
C PHE A 119 -14.18 -7.32 1.55
N PHE A 120 -13.17 -8.04 2.06
CA PHE A 120 -13.33 -8.95 3.19
C PHE A 120 -13.81 -8.29 4.48
N PRO A 121 -13.39 -7.05 4.84
CA PRO A 121 -13.88 -6.40 6.05
C PRO A 121 -15.41 -6.21 6.04
N LYS A 122 -15.97 -5.87 4.87
CA LYS A 122 -17.42 -5.71 4.69
C LYS A 122 -18.14 -7.06 4.72
N TRP A 123 -17.52 -8.06 4.11
CA TRP A 123 -18.06 -9.42 4.09
C TRP A 123 -18.11 -10.03 5.50
N HIS A 124 -17.03 -9.91 6.27
CA HIS A 124 -16.95 -10.36 7.66
C HIS A 124 -17.94 -9.65 8.56
N GLU A 125 -18.11 -8.32 8.39
CA GLU A 125 -19.08 -7.57 9.18
C GLU A 125 -20.52 -8.08 8.94
N ILE A 126 -20.90 -8.36 7.70
CA ILE A 126 -22.22 -8.91 7.41
C ILE A 126 -22.37 -10.33 7.94
N LEU A 127 -21.34 -11.17 7.82
CA LEU A 127 -21.35 -12.50 8.43
C LEU A 127 -21.58 -12.41 9.94
N TYR A 128 -20.85 -11.53 10.63
CA TYR A 128 -21.03 -11.29 12.07
C TYR A 128 -22.45 -10.82 12.40
N ILE A 129 -22.97 -9.82 11.68
CA ILE A 129 -24.33 -9.32 11.90
C ILE A 129 -25.34 -10.44 11.71
N TRP A 130 -25.21 -11.24 10.65
CA TRP A 130 -26.14 -12.34 10.40
C TRP A 130 -26.08 -13.39 11.51
N LEU A 131 -24.88 -13.79 11.94
CA LEU A 131 -24.68 -14.79 13.00
C LEU A 131 -25.16 -14.35 14.38
N THR A 132 -25.29 -13.04 14.62
CA THR A 132 -25.76 -12.48 15.90
C THR A 132 -27.25 -12.17 15.92
N ASN A 133 -27.96 -12.34 14.79
CA ASN A 133 -29.39 -12.01 14.65
C ASN A 133 -30.20 -13.21 14.16
N ASP A 134 -30.28 -14.26 14.99
CA ASP A 134 -31.06 -15.49 14.73
C ASP A 134 -30.76 -16.13 13.36
N PRO A 135 -29.51 -16.63 13.15
CA PRO A 135 -29.08 -17.13 11.85
C PRO A 135 -29.70 -18.47 11.48
N ASN A 136 -30.14 -18.60 10.22
CA ASN A 136 -30.30 -19.89 9.57
C ASN A 136 -28.95 -20.36 9.00
N TYR A 137 -28.27 -21.30 9.69
CA TYR A 137 -26.94 -21.75 9.29
C TYR A 137 -26.87 -22.44 7.92
N GLU A 138 -27.96 -23.02 7.43
CA GLU A 138 -28.01 -23.58 6.07
C GLU A 138 -27.89 -22.46 5.02
N GLU A 139 -28.63 -21.37 5.21
CA GLU A 139 -28.57 -20.20 4.35
C GLU A 139 -27.22 -19.50 4.44
N VAL A 140 -26.65 -19.36 5.65
CA VAL A 140 -25.31 -18.79 5.85
C VAL A 140 -24.25 -19.63 5.13
N GLY A 141 -24.32 -20.97 5.22
CA GLY A 141 -23.41 -21.87 4.52
C GLY A 141 -23.53 -21.79 3.00
N ALA A 142 -24.76 -21.71 2.48
CA ALA A 142 -25.00 -21.53 1.05
C ALA A 142 -24.46 -20.17 0.55
N TRP A 143 -24.69 -19.10 1.31
CA TRP A 143 -24.18 -17.76 1.02
C TRP A 143 -22.64 -17.71 1.03
N PHE A 144 -22.00 -18.32 2.02
CA PHE A 144 -20.55 -18.46 2.07
C PHE A 144 -20.01 -19.16 0.82
N SER A 145 -20.60 -20.31 0.47
CA SER A 145 -20.18 -21.12 -0.67
C SER A 145 -20.32 -20.37 -1.98
N TRP A 146 -21.45 -19.66 -2.15
CA TRP A 146 -21.69 -18.82 -3.32
C TRP A 146 -20.65 -17.71 -3.44
N TRP A 147 -20.29 -17.04 -2.35
CA TRP A 147 -19.27 -15.98 -2.37
C TRP A 147 -17.90 -16.46 -2.83
N ARG A 148 -17.45 -17.65 -2.41
CA ARG A 148 -16.21 -18.25 -2.92
C ARG A 148 -16.24 -18.41 -4.44
N THR A 149 -17.39 -18.70 -5.05
CA THR A 149 -17.51 -18.82 -6.52
C THR A 149 -17.41 -17.49 -7.27
N GLN A 150 -17.64 -16.37 -6.59
CA GLN A 150 -17.53 -15.04 -7.22
C GLN A 150 -16.07 -14.58 -7.37
N ILE A 151 -15.16 -15.16 -6.59
CA ILE A 151 -13.73 -14.84 -6.63
C ILE A 151 -13.01 -15.78 -7.60
N PRO A 152 -12.13 -15.27 -8.50
CA PRO A 152 -11.36 -16.12 -9.40
C PRO A 152 -10.53 -17.17 -8.66
N ALA A 153 -10.42 -18.39 -9.20
CA ALA A 153 -9.69 -19.49 -8.59
C ALA A 153 -8.24 -19.12 -8.22
N GLU A 154 -7.51 -18.48 -9.15
CA GLU A 154 -6.14 -17.99 -8.96
C GLU A 154 -5.96 -17.00 -7.80
N VAL A 155 -7.04 -16.31 -7.40
CA VAL A 155 -7.05 -15.39 -6.26
C VAL A 155 -7.49 -16.11 -4.99
N ASN A 156 -8.45 -17.03 -5.08
CA ASN A 156 -8.89 -17.87 -3.95
C ASN A 156 -7.80 -18.81 -3.44
N GLU A 157 -6.90 -19.26 -4.31
CA GLU A 157 -5.78 -20.16 -3.95
C GLU A 157 -4.65 -19.44 -3.20
N LEU A 158 -4.68 -18.10 -3.13
CA LEU A 158 -3.70 -17.32 -2.38
C LEU A 158 -3.90 -17.53 -0.88
N THR A 159 -2.81 -17.76 -0.16
CA THR A 159 -2.82 -17.95 1.30
C THR A 159 -3.51 -16.80 2.03
N ILE A 160 -3.25 -15.56 1.63
CA ILE A 160 -3.85 -14.36 2.22
C ILE A 160 -5.38 -14.30 2.05
N VAL A 161 -5.93 -14.90 0.99
CA VAL A 161 -7.37 -14.93 0.73
C VAL A 161 -8.01 -16.13 1.41
N ASP A 162 -7.34 -17.28 1.38
CA ASP A 162 -7.81 -18.48 2.09
C ASP A 162 -7.83 -18.27 3.61
N GLU A 163 -6.87 -17.54 4.17
CA GLU A 163 -6.86 -17.10 5.57
C GLU A 163 -8.12 -16.28 5.93
N GLU A 164 -8.58 -15.39 5.05
CA GLU A 164 -9.81 -14.62 5.28
C GLU A 164 -11.06 -15.53 5.24
N TRP A 165 -11.14 -16.47 4.30
CA TRP A 165 -12.22 -17.46 4.30
C TRP A 165 -12.22 -18.32 5.57
N ASN A 166 -11.04 -18.75 6.01
CA ASN A 166 -10.88 -19.55 7.23
C ASN A 166 -11.29 -18.76 8.49
N LYS A 167 -10.99 -17.46 8.58
CA LYS A 167 -11.50 -16.59 9.66
C LYS A 167 -13.04 -16.56 9.69
N GLY A 168 -13.67 -16.50 8.53
CA GLY A 168 -15.13 -16.57 8.40
C GLY A 168 -15.69 -17.89 8.92
N LEU A 169 -15.09 -19.02 8.51
CA LEU A 169 -15.46 -20.35 9.00
C LEU A 169 -15.29 -20.50 10.51
N GLN A 170 -14.19 -20.00 11.07
CA GLN A 170 -13.95 -20.00 12.52
C GLN A 170 -15.01 -19.18 13.27
N THR A 171 -15.46 -18.07 12.68
CA THR A 171 -16.52 -17.23 13.28
C THR A 171 -17.87 -17.95 13.24
N MET A 172 -18.18 -18.67 12.15
CA MET A 172 -19.38 -19.51 12.05
C MET A 172 -19.36 -20.65 13.08
N ASP A 173 -18.24 -21.36 13.21
CA ASP A 173 -18.06 -22.45 14.19
C ASP A 173 -18.19 -21.94 15.64
N LEU A 174 -17.56 -20.80 15.96
CA LEU A 174 -17.69 -20.19 17.27
C LEU A 174 -19.14 -19.76 17.56
N ALA A 175 -19.84 -19.17 16.58
CA ALA A 175 -21.24 -18.80 16.73
C ALA A 175 -22.12 -20.03 16.99
N LEU A 176 -21.89 -21.15 16.28
CA LEU A 176 -22.59 -22.42 16.52
C LEU A 176 -22.36 -22.95 17.94
N GLN A 177 -21.14 -22.87 18.45
CA GLN A 177 -20.81 -23.31 19.82
C GLN A 177 -21.45 -22.42 20.89
N LEU A 178 -21.60 -21.13 20.62
CA LEU A 178 -22.21 -20.17 21.54
C LEU A 178 -23.75 -20.26 21.56
N GLY A 179 -24.38 -20.60 20.44
CA GLY A 179 -25.84 -20.64 20.28
C GLY A 179 -26.46 -19.27 20.56
N ASP A 180 -27.49 -19.23 21.42
CA ASP A 180 -28.18 -17.98 21.80
C ASP A 180 -27.25 -16.91 22.41
N ARG A 181 -26.09 -17.31 22.93
CA ARG A 181 -25.09 -16.39 23.50
C ARG A 181 -24.25 -15.68 22.45
N ALA A 182 -24.31 -16.10 21.18
CA ALA A 182 -23.52 -15.52 20.10
C ALA A 182 -23.74 -14.01 19.98
N ALA A 183 -24.98 -13.52 20.17
CA ALA A 183 -25.29 -12.09 20.13
C ALA A 183 -24.50 -11.24 21.15
N ALA A 184 -24.10 -11.83 22.29
CA ALA A 184 -23.39 -11.13 23.35
C ALA A 184 -21.89 -11.44 23.39
N GLU A 185 -21.49 -12.67 23.06
CA GLU A 185 -20.14 -13.18 23.29
C GLU A 185 -19.30 -13.30 22.00
N LEU A 186 -19.91 -13.22 20.80
CA LEU A 186 -19.17 -13.31 19.55
C LEU A 186 -18.34 -12.03 19.32
N PRO A 187 -17.02 -12.13 19.08
CA PRO A 187 -16.19 -10.97 18.83
C PRO A 187 -16.54 -10.33 17.48
N ARG A 188 -16.65 -8.99 17.47
CA ARG A 188 -16.80 -8.24 16.23
C ARG A 188 -15.53 -8.34 15.38
N PRO A 189 -15.64 -8.46 14.05
CA PRO A 189 -14.50 -8.40 13.16
C PRO A 189 -13.74 -7.09 13.35
N THR A 190 -12.48 -7.18 13.76
CA THR A 190 -11.62 -5.99 13.84
C THR A 190 -11.29 -5.55 12.42
N THR A 191 -11.95 -4.51 11.92
CA THR A 191 -11.48 -3.82 10.72
C THR A 191 -10.22 -3.05 11.10
N VAL A 192 -9.06 -3.70 11.10
CA VAL A 192 -7.79 -2.99 11.11
C VAL A 192 -7.70 -2.32 9.75
N ARG A 193 -8.23 -1.10 9.69
CA ARG A 193 -8.07 -0.23 8.54
C ARG A 193 -6.56 -0.02 8.44
N ALA A 194 -5.94 -0.56 7.40
CA ALA A 194 -4.65 -0.08 6.95
C ALA A 194 -4.88 1.33 6.36
N THR A 195 -5.29 2.27 7.20
CA THR A 195 -5.10 3.68 6.90
C THR A 195 -3.59 3.87 6.89
N LEU A 196 -3.04 4.17 5.72
CA LEU A 196 -1.82 4.96 5.68
C LEU A 196 -2.05 6.14 6.65
N PRO A 197 -1.20 6.35 7.66
CA PRO A 197 -1.48 7.32 8.70
C PRO A 197 -1.51 8.73 8.10
N THR A 198 -2.71 9.30 7.96
CA THR A 198 -2.88 10.74 7.75
C THR A 198 -2.60 11.46 9.06
N ARG A 199 -1.90 12.59 8.99
CA ARG A 199 -1.41 13.38 10.13
C ARG A 199 -2.51 13.81 11.12
N GLU A 200 -3.77 13.78 10.71
CA GLU A 200 -4.91 14.28 11.49
C GLU A 200 -5.40 13.28 12.56
N ASP A 201 -5.21 11.96 12.35
CA ASP A 201 -5.64 10.94 13.32
C ASP A 201 -4.69 10.82 14.53
N LYS A 202 -3.44 11.27 14.40
CA LYS A 202 -2.45 11.29 15.50
C LYS A 202 -2.81 12.31 16.60
N VAL A 203 -3.62 13.32 16.29
CA VAL A 203 -4.01 14.35 17.26
C VAL A 203 -5.23 13.92 18.08
N ALA A 204 -6.16 13.16 17.48
CA ALA A 204 -7.36 12.68 18.17
C ALA A 204 -7.06 11.55 19.17
N ALA A 205 -6.13 10.64 18.84
CA ALA A 205 -5.76 9.52 19.72
C ALA A 205 -4.94 9.96 20.96
N ALA A 206 -4.19 11.07 20.85
CA ALA A 206 -3.41 11.63 21.96
C ALA A 206 -4.29 12.34 23.01
N ALA A 207 -5.46 12.86 22.62
CA ALA A 207 -6.37 13.55 23.54
C ALA A 207 -7.21 12.59 24.39
N ALA A 208 -7.55 11.40 23.86
CA ALA A 208 -8.42 10.44 24.55
C ALA A 208 -7.68 9.55 25.57
N THR A 209 -6.35 9.45 25.51
CA THR A 209 -5.54 8.56 26.36
C THR A 209 -4.95 9.24 27.61
N ALA A 210 -5.15 10.55 27.79
CA ALA A 210 -4.66 11.28 28.96
C ALA A 210 -5.57 11.22 30.21
N ALA A 211 -6.76 10.62 30.13
CA ALA A 211 -7.78 10.70 31.19
C ALA A 211 -7.91 9.47 32.11
N ALA A 212 -7.13 8.41 31.93
CA ALA A 212 -7.20 7.23 32.80
C ALA A 212 -5.81 6.65 33.06
N ALA A 213 -5.16 7.12 34.12
CA ALA A 213 -3.87 6.63 34.59
C ALA A 213 -4.02 5.88 35.92
N ALA A 214 -3.66 4.60 35.93
CA ALA A 214 -3.07 3.87 37.06
C ALA A 214 -2.17 2.73 36.52
N PRO A 215 -1.03 2.39 37.15
CA PRO A 215 0.10 1.81 36.43
C PRO A 215 0.35 0.33 36.75
N GLU A 216 0.63 -0.48 35.73
CA GLU A 216 1.42 -1.71 35.85
C GLU A 216 2.31 -1.93 34.61
N PRO A 217 3.48 -2.60 34.76
CA PRO A 217 4.65 -2.34 33.94
C PRO A 217 4.63 -3.12 32.63
N ARG A 218 4.67 -2.43 31.49
CA ARG A 218 4.88 -3.04 30.18
C ARG A 218 6.33 -2.91 29.72
N ILE A 219 6.83 -4.06 29.30
CA ILE A 219 8.16 -4.36 28.80
C ILE A 219 8.47 -3.51 27.55
N LYS A 220 9.73 -3.05 27.47
CA LYS A 220 10.26 -2.13 26.46
C LYS A 220 10.16 -2.69 25.03
N ALA A 221 9.48 -1.97 24.14
CA ALA A 221 9.65 -2.11 22.69
C ALA A 221 9.86 -0.73 22.04
N PRO A 222 11.12 -0.24 21.97
CA PRO A 222 11.50 0.83 21.04
C PRO A 222 12.50 0.36 19.95
N VAL A 223 12.98 -0.89 19.99
CA VAL A 223 14.09 -1.32 19.11
C VAL A 223 13.65 -1.67 17.68
N VAL A 224 12.38 -2.06 17.47
CA VAL A 224 11.90 -2.51 16.14
C VAL A 224 11.63 -1.34 15.20
N GLU A 225 11.12 -0.21 15.72
CA GLU A 225 10.81 0.98 14.92
C GLU A 225 12.07 1.68 14.41
N GLU A 226 13.14 1.74 15.22
CA GLU A 226 14.42 2.36 14.83
C GLU A 226 15.13 1.60 13.70
N VAL A 227 14.96 0.27 13.64
CA VAL A 227 15.52 -0.56 12.55
C VAL A 227 14.79 -0.26 11.24
N ALA A 228 13.46 -0.15 11.26
CA ALA A 228 12.66 0.11 10.07
C ALA A 228 12.97 1.49 9.46
N PHE A 229 13.12 2.54 10.28
CA PHE A 229 13.44 3.88 9.76
C PHE A 229 14.87 3.98 9.20
N LYS A 230 15.82 3.26 9.80
CA LYS A 230 17.20 3.18 9.29
C LYS A 230 17.24 2.61 7.87
N ASP A 231 16.45 1.57 7.59
CA ASP A 231 16.38 0.97 6.25
C ASP A 231 15.79 1.95 5.21
N ILE A 232 14.82 2.77 5.62
CA ILE A 232 14.25 3.85 4.79
C ILE A 232 15.29 4.93 4.50
N LEU A 233 16.05 5.35 5.52
CA LEU A 233 17.12 6.32 5.37
C LEU A 233 18.23 5.82 4.44
N GLU A 234 18.60 4.54 4.54
CA GLU A 234 19.60 3.91 3.68
C GLU A 234 19.12 3.84 2.22
N GLY A 235 17.86 3.45 1.99
CA GLY A 235 17.22 3.48 0.67
C GLY A 235 17.20 4.87 0.05
N TRP A 236 16.81 5.89 0.83
CA TRP A 236 16.81 7.28 0.38
C TRP A 236 18.22 7.78 0.05
N CYS A 237 19.22 7.43 0.86
CA CYS A 237 20.62 7.79 0.58
C CYS A 237 21.06 7.19 -0.77
N LEU A 238 20.75 5.92 -1.04
CA LEU A 238 21.08 5.27 -2.31
C LEU A 238 20.42 5.96 -3.51
N GLU A 239 19.16 6.38 -3.38
CA GLU A 239 18.43 7.10 -4.43
C GLU A 239 19.08 8.46 -4.74
N GLN A 240 19.60 9.16 -3.73
CA GLN A 240 20.28 10.45 -3.87
C GLN A 240 21.78 10.33 -4.19
N GLY A 241 22.30 9.11 -4.39
CA GLY A 241 23.73 8.88 -4.65
C GLY A 241 24.64 9.09 -3.44
N LEU A 242 24.07 9.07 -2.23
CA LEU A 242 24.77 9.18 -0.95
C LEU A 242 25.07 7.80 -0.35
N ILE A 243 26.15 7.71 0.41
CA ILE A 243 26.58 6.49 1.11
C ILE A 243 26.46 6.72 2.61
N MET A 244 25.78 5.79 3.30
CA MET A 244 25.69 5.74 4.76
C MET A 244 26.77 4.80 5.32
N LEU A 245 27.67 5.33 6.15
CA LEU A 245 28.80 4.61 6.75
C LEU A 245 28.63 4.53 8.28
N PRO A 246 28.54 3.35 8.89
CA PRO A 246 28.47 3.24 10.35
C PRO A 246 29.79 3.68 11.00
N LEU A 247 29.72 4.69 11.86
CA LEU A 247 30.80 5.04 12.77
C LEU A 247 30.60 4.15 14.00
N ARG A 248 31.58 3.34 14.38
CA ARG A 248 31.52 2.49 15.59
C ARG A 248 31.64 3.32 16.88
N GLU A 249 30.96 4.45 16.91
CA GLU A 249 30.93 5.45 17.96
C GLU A 249 29.46 5.64 18.35
N ALA A 250 29.18 5.66 19.65
CA ALA A 250 27.86 5.94 20.18
C ALA A 250 27.79 7.40 20.60
N HIS A 251 26.64 8.02 20.39
CA HIS A 251 26.42 9.40 20.80
C HIS A 251 26.48 9.53 22.34
N PRO A 252 27.23 10.51 22.89
CA PRO A 252 27.63 10.54 24.30
C PRO A 252 26.48 10.73 25.32
N GLN A 253 25.31 11.20 24.89
CA GLN A 253 24.17 11.45 25.80
C GLN A 253 23.02 10.45 25.67
N ASN A 254 22.78 9.87 24.48
CA ASN A 254 21.64 8.97 24.23
C ASN A 254 22.08 7.55 23.84
N GLY A 255 23.39 7.29 23.67
CA GLY A 255 23.95 5.97 23.39
C GLY A 255 23.62 5.41 22.01
N GLN A 256 23.03 6.21 21.11
CA GLN A 256 22.64 5.75 19.79
C GLN A 256 23.84 5.64 18.83
N PRO A 257 23.83 4.67 17.90
CA PRO A 257 24.91 4.49 16.94
C PRO A 257 24.98 5.69 15.98
N LEU A 258 26.21 6.18 15.76
CA LEU A 258 26.47 7.26 14.82
C LEU A 258 26.73 6.71 13.41
N PHE A 259 26.26 7.45 12.41
CA PHE A 259 26.46 7.15 10.99
C PHE A 259 26.98 8.38 10.27
N ARG A 260 27.75 8.19 9.21
CA ARG A 260 28.21 9.25 8.31
C ARG A 260 27.45 9.15 7.00
N ILE A 261 26.83 10.25 6.58
CA ILE A 261 26.19 10.38 5.27
C ILE A 261 27.13 11.22 4.40
N THR A 262 27.58 10.65 3.27
CA THR A 262 28.56 11.29 2.38
C THR A 262 28.28 11.00 0.92
N ALA A 263 28.51 11.97 0.04
CA ALA A 263 28.50 11.78 -1.41
C ALA A 263 29.83 11.23 -1.96
N SER A 264 30.86 11.12 -1.12
CA SER A 264 32.22 10.75 -1.54
C SER A 264 32.46 9.25 -1.40
N ALA A 265 32.76 8.58 -2.52
CA ALA A 265 33.14 7.16 -2.56
C ALA A 265 34.43 6.84 -1.74
N THR A 266 35.18 7.86 -1.32
CA THR A 266 36.39 7.71 -0.50
C THR A 266 36.12 7.71 1.02
N GLY A 267 34.86 7.90 1.44
CA GLY A 267 34.45 7.94 2.86
C GLY A 267 34.93 9.18 3.64
N LYS A 268 35.55 10.14 2.95
CA LYS A 268 36.05 11.42 3.49
C LYS A 268 35.12 12.55 3.09
N GLY A 269 34.75 13.38 4.06
CA GLY A 269 33.72 14.42 3.91
C GLY A 269 32.31 13.86 4.20
N GLY A 270 31.34 14.76 4.38
CA GLY A 270 29.97 14.41 4.75
C GLY A 270 29.62 14.76 6.20
N VAL A 271 28.40 14.43 6.60
CA VAL A 271 27.84 14.77 7.92
C VAL A 271 27.69 13.55 8.81
N VAL A 272 27.88 13.75 10.11
CA VAL A 272 27.63 12.74 11.13
C VAL A 272 26.18 12.89 11.59
N ALA A 273 25.45 11.78 11.63
CA ALA A 273 24.05 11.73 12.01
C ALA A 273 23.73 10.53 12.91
N PHE A 274 22.70 10.66 13.74
CA PHE A 274 22.06 9.52 14.41
C PHE A 274 20.57 9.49 14.09
N VAL A 275 19.95 8.33 14.32
CA VAL A 275 18.52 8.11 14.09
C VAL A 275 17.84 7.92 15.44
N GLN A 276 16.81 8.73 15.71
CA GLN A 276 15.97 8.59 16.90
C GLN A 276 14.50 8.62 16.49
N GLY A 277 13.83 7.46 16.56
CA GLY A 277 12.49 7.29 16.00
C GLY A 277 12.50 7.56 14.48
N ASP A 278 11.60 8.43 14.03
CA ASP A 278 11.42 8.82 12.61
C ASP A 278 12.19 10.09 12.20
N VAL A 279 13.21 10.50 12.97
CA VAL A 279 13.95 11.75 12.73
C VAL A 279 15.45 11.50 12.66
N VAL A 280 16.09 12.08 11.63
CA VAL A 280 17.54 12.09 11.47
C VAL A 280 18.09 13.33 12.17
N TRP A 281 19.03 13.13 13.08
CA TRP A 281 19.70 14.23 13.78
C TRP A 281 21.11 14.40 13.24
N VAL A 282 21.43 15.59 12.73
CA VAL A 282 22.70 15.86 12.05
C VAL A 282 23.58 16.78 12.90
N GLN A 283 24.86 16.46 13.00
CA GLN A 283 25.84 17.24 13.75
C GLN A 283 26.19 18.54 13.01
N ASN A 284 26.14 19.69 13.70
CA ASN A 284 26.49 20.97 13.11
C ASN A 284 28.03 21.11 12.92
N LYS A 285 28.46 21.62 11.75
CA LYS A 285 29.88 21.82 11.41
C LYS A 285 30.60 22.84 12.32
N LYS A 286 29.89 23.80 12.92
CA LYS A 286 30.46 24.87 13.77
C LYS A 286 30.44 24.55 15.27
N ALA A 287 29.53 23.69 15.72
CA ALA A 287 29.39 23.30 17.12
C ALA A 287 29.07 21.80 17.20
N LYS A 288 30.10 20.99 17.49
CA LYS A 288 30.01 19.52 17.51
C LYS A 288 29.05 18.95 18.56
N GLU A 289 28.60 19.77 19.51
CA GLU A 289 27.64 19.39 20.54
C GLU A 289 26.18 19.70 20.16
N ILE A 290 25.96 20.43 19.06
CA ILE A 290 24.63 20.82 18.60
C ILE A 290 24.19 19.88 17.48
N TRP A 291 23.05 19.24 17.68
CA TRP A 291 22.42 18.32 16.74
C TRP A 291 21.10 18.94 16.27
N GLU A 292 20.94 19.03 14.96
CA GLU A 292 19.75 19.61 14.33
C GLU A 292 18.87 18.49 13.77
N PRO A 293 17.58 18.43 14.12
CA PRO A 293 16.67 17.46 13.52
C PRO A 293 16.43 17.86 12.06
N MET A 294 16.56 16.90 11.16
CA MET A 294 16.46 17.10 9.72
C MET A 294 15.60 16.00 9.09
N GLY A 295 14.72 16.40 8.17
CA GLY A 295 13.95 15.48 7.34
C GLY A 295 14.77 14.94 6.16
N LEU A 296 14.20 13.98 5.43
CA LEU A 296 14.74 13.45 4.18
C LEU A 296 14.50 14.44 3.02
N GLU A 297 15.16 15.59 3.08
CA GLU A 297 14.96 16.71 2.16
C GLU A 297 16.29 17.15 1.51
N GLU A 298 16.22 18.00 0.48
CA GLU A 298 17.37 18.48 -0.30
C GLU A 298 18.47 19.13 0.58
N GLN A 299 18.09 19.71 1.72
CA GLN A 299 19.02 20.29 2.70
C GLN A 299 19.99 19.25 3.31
N LEU A 300 19.55 17.99 3.46
CA LEU A 300 20.39 16.90 3.96
C LEU A 300 21.42 16.48 2.89
N VAL A 301 21.03 16.53 1.62
CA VAL A 301 21.92 16.27 0.47
C VAL A 301 22.99 17.37 0.39
N GLU A 302 22.60 18.64 0.43
CA GLU A 302 23.55 19.77 0.40
C GLU A 302 24.58 19.69 1.54
N ARG A 303 24.14 19.31 2.74
CA ARG A 303 25.01 19.12 3.90
C ARG A 303 25.96 17.91 3.73
N ALA A 304 25.48 16.82 3.13
CA ALA A 304 26.26 15.60 2.87
C ALA A 304 27.25 15.73 1.71
N GLU A 305 26.96 16.61 0.74
CA GLU A 305 27.84 16.96 -0.39
C GLU A 305 28.87 18.04 -0.02
N ALA A 306 28.59 18.84 1.01
CA ALA A 306 29.49 19.89 1.46
C ALA A 306 30.81 19.27 1.99
N ARG A 307 31.87 19.49 1.21
CA ARG A 307 33.25 19.00 1.43
C ARG A 307 33.85 19.42 2.77
#